data_AF-A0A843L738-F1
#
_entry.id   AF-A0A843L738-F1
#
_cell.length_a   1.000
_cell.length_b   1.000
_cell.length_c   1.000
_cell.angle_alpha   90.00
_cell.angle_beta   90.00
_cell.angle_gamma   90.00
#
_symmetry.space_group_name_H-M   'P 1'
#
loop_
_entity.id
_entity.type
_entity.pdbx_description
1 polymer ?
#
loop_
_entity_poly.entity_id
_entity_poly.type
_entity_poly.pdbx_seq_one_letter_code
_entity_poly.pdbx_strand_id
1 'polypeptide(L)'
;MMRGRFSMALLAVMLMATAEADWLDGEYVSSGGGGEVSQYFTDPIFTSPSPGYRSSDPAIRDMQSSMDRSLATGASRASNAYNAAPSASNASGRWSLTLSQGCVVNLQLYQSGSRVFGPGSITYNQINKTYPALASGTVSNSSMQIDVVSRNGTELYSMIFDLERLHISSGYMVYRPGIQPQSGTARAFRIP
;
A
#
# COMPACT_ATOMS: atom_id res chain seq x y z
N MET A 1 -12.88 53.94 18.59
CA MET A 1 -11.70 53.85 19.47
C MET A 1 -12.15 53.31 20.83
N MET A 2 -11.77 52.07 21.17
CA MET A 2 -11.75 51.40 22.50
C MET A 2 -11.75 49.88 22.22
N ARG A 3 -10.59 49.22 22.05
CA ARG A 3 -9.62 48.69 23.03
C ARG A 3 -10.12 47.50 23.88
N GLY A 4 -9.53 46.33 23.58
CA GLY A 4 -9.26 45.22 24.51
C GLY A 4 -10.45 44.30 24.78
N ARG A 5 -10.30 42.97 24.91
CA ARG A 5 -9.16 42.23 25.46
C ARG A 5 -9.12 40.82 24.84
N PHE A 6 -7.92 40.37 24.50
CA PHE A 6 -7.59 38.97 24.25
C PHE A 6 -7.74 38.20 25.56
N SER A 7 -8.48 37.09 25.55
CA SER A 7 -8.49 36.11 26.65
C SER A 7 -7.82 34.84 26.15
N MET A 8 -6.54 34.69 26.52
CA MET A 8 -5.78 33.45 26.46
C MET A 8 -6.34 32.50 27.52
N ALA A 9 -6.78 31.30 27.12
CA ALA A 9 -6.97 30.19 28.02
C ALA A 9 -5.87 29.15 27.78
N LEU A 10 -5.15 28.88 28.86
CA LEU A 10 -3.97 28.05 29.02
C LEU A 10 -4.26 26.57 28.74
N LEU A 11 -3.41 25.94 27.94
CA LEU A 11 -3.41 24.50 27.62
C LEU A 11 -2.74 23.73 28.77
N ALA A 12 -3.48 22.82 29.42
CA ALA A 12 -2.92 21.86 30.36
C ALA A 12 -2.63 20.54 29.63
N VAL A 13 -1.36 20.15 29.55
CA VAL A 13 -0.94 18.85 29.00
C VAL A 13 -0.78 17.86 30.15
N MET A 14 -1.61 16.80 30.13
CA MET A 14 -1.45 15.61 30.97
C MET A 14 -0.21 14.82 30.55
N LEU A 15 0.68 14.51 31.50
CA LEU A 15 1.69 13.47 31.38
C LEU A 15 1.20 12.25 32.17
N MET A 16 1.01 11.13 31.50
CA MET A 16 0.89 9.80 32.09
C MET A 16 1.82 8.88 31.30
N ALA A 17 2.85 8.37 31.99
CA ALA A 17 3.71 7.30 31.53
C ALA A 17 3.20 5.98 32.10
N THR A 18 3.26 4.87 31.35
CA THR A 18 3.63 3.54 31.87
C THR A 18 3.90 2.52 30.75
N ALA A 19 5.05 1.87 30.91
CA ALA A 19 5.39 0.46 30.68
C ALA A 19 5.29 -0.14 29.27
N GLU A 20 6.46 -0.44 28.72
CA GLU A 20 6.67 -1.35 27.60
C GLU A 20 6.52 -2.79 28.11
N ALA A 21 5.72 -3.60 27.41
CA ALA A 21 5.66 -5.05 27.63
C ALA A 21 6.83 -5.71 26.89
N ASP A 22 7.70 -6.37 27.64
CA ASP A 22 8.81 -7.19 27.17
C ASP A 22 8.28 -8.59 26.80
N TRP A 23 8.51 -9.02 25.55
CA TRP A 23 7.93 -10.22 24.96
C TRP A 23 8.94 -11.36 24.77
N LEU A 24 10.09 -11.32 25.43
CA LEU A 24 11.19 -12.24 25.13
C LEU A 24 11.65 -13.08 26.34
N ASP A 25 10.71 -13.62 27.11
CA ASP A 25 11.02 -14.70 28.06
C ASP A 25 10.77 -16.06 27.39
N GLY A 26 11.74 -16.47 26.56
CA GLY A 26 11.78 -17.80 25.94
C GLY A 26 12.45 -18.79 26.89
N GLU A 27 11.63 -19.52 27.66
CA GLU A 27 12.08 -20.64 28.48
C GLU A 27 12.73 -21.74 27.61
N TYR A 28 13.99 -22.03 27.91
CA TYR A 28 14.73 -23.17 27.37
C TYR A 28 14.22 -24.46 28.02
N VAL A 29 13.67 -25.38 27.21
CA VAL A 29 13.32 -26.71 27.70
C VAL A 29 14.60 -27.53 27.94
N SER A 30 14.77 -27.92 29.20
CA SER A 30 15.83 -28.74 29.75
C SER A 30 15.80 -30.18 29.20
N SER A 31 17.00 -30.72 28.93
CA SER A 31 17.21 -32.09 28.48
C SER A 31 17.17 -33.08 29.64
N GLY A 32 16.47 -34.21 29.46
CA GLY A 32 16.56 -35.34 30.38
C GLY A 32 15.78 -36.57 29.93
N GLY A 33 16.47 -37.70 29.82
CA GLY A 33 15.89 -39.02 30.08
C GLY A 33 15.62 -39.89 28.86
N GLY A 34 16.56 -40.79 28.56
CA GLY A 34 16.43 -41.83 27.53
C GLY A 34 15.31 -42.84 27.83
N GLY A 35 14.59 -43.20 26.76
CA GLY A 35 13.58 -44.26 26.75
C GLY A 35 12.76 -44.28 25.45
N GLU A 36 12.63 -43.14 24.78
CA GLU A 36 11.67 -42.99 23.66
C GLU A 36 12.35 -42.90 22.29
N VAL A 37 13.66 -42.67 22.25
CA VAL A 37 14.41 -42.36 21.02
C VAL A 37 14.39 -43.53 20.01
N SER A 38 14.26 -44.78 20.46
CA SER A 38 14.27 -45.94 19.56
C SER A 38 12.99 -46.11 18.71
N GLN A 39 11.88 -45.46 19.08
CA GLN A 39 10.63 -45.57 18.32
C GLN A 39 10.60 -44.63 17.11
N TYR A 40 11.39 -43.55 17.13
CA TYR A 40 11.47 -42.60 16.03
C TYR A 40 12.44 -43.02 14.91
N PHE A 41 13.31 -44.00 15.17
CA PHE A 41 14.27 -44.49 14.17
C PHE A 41 13.82 -45.77 13.46
N THR A 42 12.63 -46.29 13.78
CA THR A 42 11.96 -47.32 12.96
C THR A 42 11.07 -46.72 11.87
N ASP A 43 11.05 -45.38 11.77
CA ASP A 43 10.31 -44.68 10.74
C ASP A 43 10.91 -45.00 9.35
N PRO A 44 10.12 -45.51 8.38
CA PRO A 44 10.61 -45.94 7.08
C PRO A 44 11.25 -44.80 6.25
N ILE A 45 11.11 -43.56 6.71
CA ILE A 45 11.77 -42.37 6.15
C ILE A 45 13.31 -42.52 6.13
N PHE A 46 13.88 -43.33 7.04
CA PHE A 46 15.34 -43.59 7.10
C PHE A 46 15.76 -44.99 6.64
N THR A 47 14.83 -45.90 6.34
CA THR A 47 15.16 -47.31 6.05
C THR A 47 14.78 -47.83 4.67
N SER A 48 14.17 -47.04 3.78
CA SER A 48 14.05 -47.47 2.38
C SER A 48 13.92 -46.31 1.37
N PRO A 49 14.66 -46.36 0.24
CA PRO A 49 14.44 -45.44 -0.86
C PRO A 49 13.26 -45.97 -1.69
N SER A 50 12.03 -45.66 -1.28
CA SER A 50 10.84 -45.95 -2.09
C SER A 50 10.14 -44.64 -2.46
N PRO A 51 9.98 -44.33 -3.76
CA PRO A 51 9.38 -43.09 -4.21
C PRO A 51 7.86 -43.20 -4.10
N GLY A 52 7.28 -42.76 -2.99
CA GLY A 52 5.81 -42.74 -2.88
C GLY A 52 5.18 -42.51 -1.51
N TYR A 53 5.93 -42.41 -0.41
CA TYR A 53 5.32 -42.14 0.89
C TYR A 53 4.84 -40.68 1.00
N ARG A 54 3.52 -40.50 1.07
CA ARG A 54 2.88 -39.22 1.45
C ARG A 54 2.46 -39.29 2.91
N SER A 55 2.93 -38.34 3.72
CA SER A 55 2.58 -38.29 5.15
C SER A 55 1.08 -38.03 5.36
N SER A 56 0.50 -38.70 6.37
CA SER A 56 -0.87 -38.46 6.85
C SER A 56 -0.98 -37.17 7.67
N ASP A 57 0.13 -36.67 8.20
CA ASP A 57 0.22 -35.41 8.94
C ASP A 57 0.07 -34.19 7.99
N PRO A 58 -0.90 -33.28 8.24
CA PRO A 58 -1.10 -32.08 7.44
C PRO A 58 0.16 -31.20 7.32
N ALA A 59 0.92 -31.03 8.40
CA ALA A 59 2.08 -30.13 8.40
C ALA A 59 3.24 -30.70 7.57
N ILE A 60 3.45 -32.02 7.63
CA ILE A 60 4.49 -32.71 6.84
C ILE A 60 4.08 -32.78 5.36
N ARG A 61 2.79 -32.96 5.08
CA ARG A 61 2.24 -32.95 3.72
C ARG A 61 2.46 -31.60 3.04
N ASP A 62 2.26 -30.51 3.75
CA ASP A 62 2.48 -29.17 3.21
C ASP A 62 3.97 -28.92 2.92
N MET A 63 4.87 -29.39 3.78
CA MET A 63 6.32 -29.34 3.52
C MET A 63 6.74 -30.22 2.32
N GLN A 64 6.21 -31.43 2.18
CA GLN A 64 6.49 -32.30 1.03
C GLN A 64 5.95 -31.67 -0.27
N SER A 65 4.76 -31.05 -0.23
CA SER A 65 4.17 -30.36 -1.39
C SER A 65 4.95 -29.12 -1.83
N SER A 66 5.65 -28.47 -0.89
CA SER A 66 6.46 -27.29 -1.17
C SER A 66 7.86 -27.65 -1.69
N MET A 67 8.41 -28.82 -1.32
CA MET A 67 9.64 -29.37 -1.92
C MET A 67 9.41 -29.94 -3.33
N ASP A 68 8.27 -30.57 -3.59
CA ASP A 68 7.88 -31.05 -4.94
C ASP A 68 7.59 -29.88 -5.93
N ARG A 69 7.49 -28.64 -5.43
CA ARG A 69 7.29 -27.45 -6.27
C ARG A 69 8.63 -27.07 -6.92
N SER A 70 8.98 -27.80 -7.98
CA SER A 70 10.19 -27.62 -8.76
C SER A 70 10.43 -26.16 -9.15
N LEU A 71 11.61 -25.63 -8.83
CA LEU A 71 12.22 -24.48 -9.50
C LEU A 71 12.51 -24.87 -10.96
N ALA A 72 11.53 -24.72 -11.85
CA ALA A 72 11.66 -25.05 -13.27
C ALA A 72 12.45 -23.95 -14.01
N THR A 73 13.77 -24.03 -13.94
CA THR A 73 14.67 -23.52 -15.00
C THR A 73 14.51 -24.38 -16.26
N GLY A 74 14.07 -23.78 -17.37
CA GLY A 74 14.31 -24.31 -18.72
C GLY A 74 13.15 -25.06 -19.41
N ALA A 75 12.44 -24.33 -20.27
CA ALA A 75 11.81 -24.76 -21.53
C ALA A 75 10.97 -26.07 -21.55
N SER A 76 9.66 -25.94 -21.33
CA SER A 76 8.66 -26.49 -22.26
C SER A 76 7.37 -25.67 -22.19
N ARG A 77 6.90 -25.26 -23.37
CA ARG A 77 5.73 -24.41 -23.57
C ARG A 77 4.46 -25.20 -23.26
N ALA A 78 3.97 -25.11 -22.04
CA ALA A 78 2.58 -25.35 -21.69
C ALA A 78 2.04 -24.04 -21.12
N SER A 79 1.11 -23.43 -21.86
CA SER A 79 0.47 -22.17 -21.52
C SER A 79 -0.44 -22.35 -20.30
N ASN A 80 0.14 -22.42 -19.12
CA ASN A 80 -0.55 -21.90 -17.94
C ASN A 80 -0.54 -20.39 -18.10
N ALA A 81 -1.66 -19.86 -18.59
CA ALA A 81 -2.00 -18.47 -18.43
C ALA A 81 -2.07 -18.19 -16.92
N TYR A 82 -0.90 -17.98 -16.30
CA TYR A 82 -0.79 -16.91 -15.34
C TYR A 82 -1.42 -15.74 -16.05
N ASN A 83 -2.61 -15.32 -15.60
CA ASN A 83 -3.18 -14.06 -16.01
C ASN A 83 -2.06 -13.04 -15.79
N ALA A 84 -1.34 -12.71 -16.86
CA ALA A 84 -0.44 -11.58 -16.85
C ALA A 84 -1.33 -10.47 -16.36
N ALA A 85 -1.02 -9.94 -15.17
CA ALA A 85 -1.75 -8.80 -14.65
C ALA A 85 -1.86 -7.83 -15.83
N PRO A 86 -3.08 -7.43 -16.24
CA PRO A 86 -3.26 -6.62 -17.43
C PRO A 86 -2.23 -5.51 -17.35
N SER A 87 -1.39 -5.36 -18.39
CA SER A 87 -0.31 -4.40 -18.41
C SER A 87 -0.91 -3.05 -18.04
N ALA A 88 -0.72 -2.64 -16.78
CA ALA A 88 -1.34 -1.43 -16.28
C ALA A 88 -0.80 -0.30 -17.14
N SER A 89 -1.69 0.47 -17.75
CA SER A 89 -1.27 1.60 -18.58
C SER A 89 -0.32 2.48 -17.76
N ASN A 90 0.79 2.87 -18.36
CA ASN A 90 1.86 3.55 -17.65
C ASN A 90 1.34 4.89 -17.13
N ALA A 91 1.22 5.09 -15.82
CA ALA A 91 0.83 6.33 -15.16
C ALA A 91 2.01 7.10 -14.55
N SER A 92 3.25 6.60 -14.70
CA SER A 92 4.44 7.29 -14.24
C SER A 92 4.71 8.57 -15.04
N GLY A 93 5.48 9.48 -14.45
CA GLY A 93 5.90 10.74 -15.07
C GLY A 93 5.40 11.98 -14.33
N ARG A 94 5.49 13.12 -15.01
CA ARG A 94 5.07 14.41 -14.48
C ARG A 94 3.62 14.69 -14.87
N TRP A 95 2.83 15.09 -13.89
CA TRP A 95 1.41 15.35 -14.03
C TRP A 95 1.08 16.74 -13.54
N SER A 96 0.14 17.38 -14.22
CA SER A 96 -0.51 18.59 -13.73
C SER A 96 -2.01 18.42 -13.81
N LEU A 97 -2.69 18.84 -12.76
CA LEU A 97 -4.12 18.72 -12.61
C LEU A 97 -4.71 20.08 -12.27
N THR A 98 -5.71 20.50 -13.01
CA THR A 98 -6.47 21.73 -12.73
C THR A 98 -7.82 21.36 -12.13
N LEU A 99 -8.08 21.80 -10.91
CA LEU A 99 -9.32 21.55 -10.18
C LEU A 99 -10.28 22.74 -10.33
N SER A 100 -11.58 22.48 -10.40
CA SER A 100 -12.64 23.50 -10.55
C SER A 100 -12.67 24.56 -9.44
N GLN A 101 -12.15 24.23 -8.26
CA GLN A 101 -11.99 25.15 -7.14
C GLN A 101 -10.85 26.17 -7.31
N GLY A 102 -10.25 26.27 -8.50
CA GLY A 102 -9.15 27.20 -8.77
C GLY A 102 -7.83 26.77 -8.14
N CYS A 103 -7.61 25.45 -8.01
CA CYS A 103 -6.36 24.89 -7.50
C CYS A 103 -5.64 24.12 -8.61
N VAL A 104 -4.31 24.18 -8.59
CA VAL A 104 -3.46 23.39 -9.50
C VAL A 104 -2.64 22.42 -8.67
N VAL A 105 -2.67 21.14 -9.04
CA VAL A 105 -1.88 20.09 -8.42
C VAL A 105 -0.79 19.67 -9.40
N ASN A 106 0.47 19.66 -8.98
CA ASN A 106 1.57 19.15 -9.79
C ASN A 106 2.19 17.95 -9.09
N LEU A 107 2.34 16.82 -9.79
CA LEU A 107 2.81 15.56 -9.22
C LEU A 107 3.98 15.01 -10.03
N GLN A 108 4.92 14.39 -9.35
CA GLN A 108 5.90 13.47 -9.94
C GLN A 108 5.50 12.06 -9.50
N LEU A 109 5.01 11.24 -10.42
CA LEU A 109 4.52 9.91 -10.12
C LEU A 109 5.50 8.83 -10.53
N TYR A 110 5.71 7.90 -9.62
CA TYR A 110 6.39 6.63 -9.81
C TYR A 110 5.35 5.52 -9.83
N GLN A 111 5.63 4.44 -10.55
CA GLN A 111 4.75 3.29 -10.64
C GLN A 111 5.52 2.00 -10.35
N SER A 112 4.94 1.14 -9.51
CA SER A 112 5.41 -0.22 -9.25
C SER A 112 4.22 -1.17 -9.34
N GLY A 113 4.19 -2.00 -10.39
CA GLY A 113 3.02 -2.80 -10.72
C GLY A 113 1.77 -1.94 -10.93
N SER A 114 0.70 -2.23 -10.18
CA SER A 114 -0.55 -1.46 -10.17
C SER A 114 -0.54 -0.28 -9.18
N ARG A 115 0.53 -0.07 -8.41
CA ARG A 115 0.61 1.02 -7.42
C ARG A 115 1.29 2.23 -8.04
N VAL A 116 0.74 3.40 -7.76
CA VAL A 116 1.33 4.70 -8.13
C VAL A 116 1.50 5.54 -6.89
N PHE A 117 2.60 6.27 -6.81
CA PHE A 117 2.88 7.13 -5.66
C PHE A 117 3.90 8.19 -6.05
N GLY A 118 3.94 9.27 -5.28
CA GLY A 118 5.01 10.25 -5.42
C GLY A 118 4.72 11.59 -4.77
N PRO A 119 5.72 12.48 -4.77
CA PRO A 119 5.57 13.82 -4.24
C PRO A 119 4.86 14.75 -5.23
N GLY A 120 4.40 15.88 -4.69
CA GLY A 120 3.86 16.95 -5.50
C GLY A 120 3.64 18.24 -4.71
N SER A 121 2.83 19.12 -5.29
CA SER A 121 2.38 20.35 -4.65
C SER A 121 0.96 20.71 -5.07
N ILE A 122 0.27 21.46 -4.21
CA ILE A 122 -1.03 22.07 -4.50
C ILE A 122 -0.87 23.57 -4.37
N THR A 123 -1.17 24.28 -5.45
CA THR A 123 -1.24 25.74 -5.50
C THR A 123 -2.69 26.18 -5.43
N TYR A 124 -3.01 26.94 -4.39
CA TYR A 124 -4.33 27.53 -4.16
C TYR A 124 -4.33 28.95 -4.73
N ASN A 125 -4.85 29.13 -5.95
CA ASN A 125 -4.76 30.42 -6.65
C ASN A 125 -5.48 31.55 -5.90
N GLN A 126 -6.57 31.21 -5.18
CA GLN A 126 -7.35 32.17 -4.39
C GLN A 126 -6.53 32.87 -3.30
N ILE A 127 -5.52 32.19 -2.74
CA ILE A 127 -4.66 32.72 -1.67
C ILE A 127 -3.18 32.80 -2.10
N ASN A 128 -2.91 32.60 -3.39
CA ASN A 128 -1.57 32.56 -4.00
C ASN A 128 -0.54 31.79 -3.16
N LYS A 129 -0.92 30.59 -2.69
CA LYS A 129 -0.07 29.79 -1.79
C LYS A 129 0.09 28.38 -2.29
N THR A 130 1.33 27.89 -2.24
CA THR A 130 1.68 26.53 -2.63
C THR A 130 2.07 25.72 -1.40
N TYR A 131 1.48 24.54 -1.26
CA TYR A 131 1.81 23.58 -0.21
C TYR A 131 2.35 22.30 -0.84
N PRO A 132 3.36 21.66 -0.25
CA PRO A 132 3.79 20.34 -0.69
C PRO A 132 2.65 19.33 -0.48
N ALA A 133 2.64 18.29 -1.28
CA ALA A 133 1.64 17.24 -1.24
C ALA A 133 2.26 15.86 -1.47
N LEU A 134 1.53 14.84 -1.08
CA LEU A 134 1.83 13.44 -1.36
C LEU A 134 0.66 12.83 -2.11
N ALA A 135 0.99 11.99 -3.09
CA ALA A 135 0.01 11.27 -3.86
C ALA A 135 0.25 9.76 -3.74
N SER A 136 -0.84 9.00 -3.69
CA SER A 136 -0.85 7.54 -3.72
C SER A 136 -2.10 7.06 -4.46
N GLY A 137 -2.01 5.93 -5.14
CA GLY A 137 -3.10 5.46 -5.95
C GLY A 137 -2.90 4.07 -6.52
N THR A 138 -3.84 3.68 -7.37
CA THR A 138 -3.80 2.43 -8.13
C THR A 138 -4.13 2.66 -9.59
N VAL A 139 -3.57 1.82 -10.44
CA VAL A 139 -3.90 1.74 -11.86
C VAL A 139 -4.43 0.36 -12.15
N SER A 140 -5.56 0.30 -12.86
CA SER A 140 -6.15 -0.93 -13.37
C SER A 140 -6.62 -0.69 -14.78
N ASN A 141 -6.13 -1.48 -15.73
CA ASN A 141 -6.33 -1.27 -17.17
C ASN A 141 -5.94 0.16 -17.58
N SER A 142 -6.92 0.97 -17.96
CA SER A 142 -6.79 2.38 -18.37
C SER A 142 -7.36 3.34 -17.33
N SER A 143 -7.75 2.87 -16.15
CA SER A 143 -8.26 3.69 -15.06
C SER A 143 -7.21 3.88 -13.98
N MET A 144 -6.99 5.12 -13.57
CA MET A 144 -6.12 5.49 -12.45
C MET A 144 -6.95 6.13 -11.35
N GLN A 145 -6.99 5.51 -10.17
CA GLN A 145 -7.50 6.15 -8.96
C GLN A 145 -6.32 6.73 -8.19
N ILE A 146 -6.40 8.00 -7.79
CA ILE A 146 -5.35 8.69 -7.07
C ILE A 146 -5.91 9.56 -5.96
N ASP A 147 -5.27 9.46 -4.81
CA ASP A 147 -5.52 10.24 -3.61
C ASP A 147 -4.33 11.19 -3.41
N VAL A 148 -4.62 12.47 -3.21
CA VAL A 148 -3.62 13.52 -3.00
C VAL A 148 -3.91 14.22 -1.68
N VAL A 149 -2.94 14.19 -0.77
CA VAL A 149 -3.01 14.84 0.54
C VAL A 149 -2.07 16.03 0.55
N SER A 150 -2.58 17.21 0.89
CA SER A 150 -1.73 18.36 1.13
C SER A 150 -1.01 18.22 2.47
N ARG A 151 0.27 18.59 2.54
CA ARG A 151 1.05 18.56 3.79
C ARG A 151 0.56 19.58 4.83
N ASN A 152 -0.32 20.50 4.46
CA ASN A 152 -1.05 21.30 5.46
C ASN A 152 -2.00 20.44 6.32
N GLY A 153 -2.27 19.19 5.92
CA GLY A 153 -2.95 18.16 6.69
C GLY A 153 -4.48 18.30 6.76
N THR A 154 -5.07 19.25 6.03
CA THR A 154 -6.49 19.60 6.17
C THR A 154 -7.37 19.12 5.02
N GLU A 155 -6.77 18.64 3.94
CA GLU A 155 -7.50 18.30 2.71
C GLU A 155 -6.92 17.04 2.05
N LEU A 156 -7.83 16.14 1.69
CA LEU A 156 -7.58 14.95 0.86
C LEU A 156 -8.43 15.07 -0.41
N TYR A 157 -7.80 14.94 -1.57
CA TYR A 157 -8.44 14.94 -2.87
C TYR A 157 -8.42 13.53 -3.45
N SER A 158 -9.57 12.97 -3.78
CA SER A 158 -9.68 11.65 -4.42
C SER A 158 -10.23 11.81 -5.84
N MET A 159 -9.54 11.19 -6.80
CA MET A 159 -9.76 11.39 -8.23
C MET A 159 -9.66 10.06 -8.98
N ILE A 160 -10.43 9.91 -10.04
CA ILE A 160 -10.31 8.79 -10.99
C ILE A 160 -10.13 9.37 -12.38
N PHE A 161 -9.10 8.92 -13.11
CA PHE A 161 -8.79 9.35 -14.47
C PHE A 161 -8.81 8.17 -15.43
N ASP A 162 -9.30 8.43 -16.64
CA ASP A 162 -9.09 7.55 -17.80
C ASP A 162 -7.78 7.96 -18.48
N LEU A 163 -6.79 7.07 -18.44
CA LEU A 163 -5.44 7.26 -18.96
C LEU A 163 -5.38 7.34 -20.49
N GLU A 164 -6.41 6.85 -21.20
CA GLU A 164 -6.55 6.98 -22.65
C GLU A 164 -7.31 8.27 -23.04
N ARG A 165 -8.09 8.83 -22.10
CA ARG A 165 -8.98 9.98 -22.34
C ARG A 165 -8.71 11.13 -21.37
N LEU A 166 -7.44 11.41 -21.07
CA LEU A 166 -7.01 12.46 -20.13
C LEU A 166 -7.52 13.87 -20.46
N HIS A 167 -7.80 14.14 -21.75
CA HIS A 167 -8.37 15.40 -22.20
C HIS A 167 -9.80 15.63 -21.69
N ILE A 168 -10.48 14.59 -21.19
CA ILE A 168 -11.82 14.67 -20.64
C ILE A 168 -11.75 15.04 -19.16
N SER A 169 -12.59 15.99 -18.77
CA SER A 169 -12.72 16.36 -17.37
C SER A 169 -13.27 15.19 -16.56
N SER A 170 -12.59 14.84 -15.47
CA SER A 170 -12.99 13.79 -14.54
C SER A 170 -13.59 14.41 -13.26
N GLY A 171 -14.37 13.65 -12.51
CA GLY A 171 -14.86 14.07 -11.20
C GLY A 171 -13.78 13.93 -10.12
N TYR A 172 -13.85 14.75 -9.08
CA TYR A 172 -13.09 14.55 -7.85
C TYR A 172 -13.95 14.78 -6.62
N MET A 173 -13.53 14.19 -5.49
CA MET A 173 -14.07 14.45 -4.16
C MET A 173 -12.99 15.08 -3.29
N VAL A 174 -13.33 16.12 -2.53
CA VAL A 174 -12.47 16.68 -1.48
C VAL A 174 -13.05 16.38 -0.11
N TYR A 175 -12.20 15.89 0.78
CA TYR A 175 -12.51 15.56 2.16
C TYR A 175 -11.82 16.55 3.09
N ARG A 176 -12.59 17.09 4.04
CA ARG A 176 -12.14 18.06 5.06
C ARG A 176 -12.65 17.63 6.43
N PRO A 177 -11.88 17.85 7.51
CA PRO A 177 -12.35 17.55 8.86
C PRO A 177 -13.66 18.27 9.20
N GLY A 178 -14.65 17.53 9.69
CA GLY A 178 -15.92 18.09 10.20
C GLY A 178 -16.89 18.62 9.13
N ILE A 179 -16.64 18.40 7.84
CA ILE A 179 -17.50 18.86 6.74
C ILE A 179 -17.79 17.69 5.79
N GLN A 180 -18.99 17.66 5.20
CA GLN A 180 -19.35 16.67 4.20
C GLN A 180 -18.45 16.76 2.96
N PRO A 181 -18.07 15.63 2.33
CA PRO A 181 -17.26 15.64 1.12
C PRO A 181 -17.90 16.48 0.01
N GLN A 182 -17.08 17.29 -0.66
CA GLN A 182 -17.53 18.14 -1.76
C GLN A 182 -17.03 17.60 -3.09
N SER A 183 -17.89 17.62 -4.11
CA SER A 183 -17.52 17.22 -5.46
C SER A 183 -17.02 18.40 -6.28
N GLY A 184 -16.12 18.11 -7.23
CA GLY A 184 -15.74 19.06 -8.27
C GLY A 184 -15.27 18.35 -9.54
N THR A 185 -14.70 19.11 -10.48
CA THR A 185 -14.14 18.57 -11.72
C THR A 185 -12.65 18.83 -11.80
N ALA A 186 -11.90 17.82 -12.27
CA ALA A 186 -10.47 17.87 -12.48
C ALA A 186 -10.15 17.64 -13.96
N ARG A 187 -9.20 18.39 -14.50
CA ARG A 187 -8.58 18.11 -15.81
C ARG A 187 -7.13 17.75 -15.58
N ALA A 188 -6.71 16.60 -16.08
CA ALA A 188 -5.35 16.10 -15.93
C ALA A 188 -4.61 16.15 -17.26
N PHE A 189 -3.31 16.44 -17.22
CA PHE A 189 -2.44 16.32 -18.37
C PHE A 189 -1.05 15.88 -17.94
N ARG A 190 -0.36 15.17 -18.84
CA ARG A 190 1.04 14.83 -18.66
C ARG A 190 1.91 15.98 -19.14
N ILE A 191 2.94 16.27 -18.36
CA ILE A 191 4.00 17.19 -18.78
C ILE A 191 5.06 16.34 -19.49
N PRO A 192 5.49 16.74 -20.70
CA PRO A 192 6.58 16.10 -21.42
C PRO A 192 7.88 15.99 -20.62
#